data_AF-A0A7C5PK13-F1
#
_entry.id   AF-A0A7C5PK13-F1
#
_cell.length_a   1.000
_cell.length_b   1.000
_cell.length_c   1.000
_cell.angle_alpha   90.00
_cell.angle_beta   90.00
_cell.angle_gamma   90.00
#
_symmetry.space_group_name_H-M   'P 1'
#
loop_
_entity.id
_entity.type
_entity.pdbx_description
1 polymer ?
#
loop_
_entity_poly.entity_id
_entity_poly.type
_entity_poly.pdbx_seq_one_letter_code
_entity_poly.pdbx_strand_id
1 'polypeptide(L)'
;LELLLVFLIAGQGLQPLAALLLAIPELVELGINVFLYGILILVIISWVNPGAYHPAVGLLNSLVEPLMRPARRLLPPIGGLDLSPMLVMIGLVLLKMLLIPPLKSLALTLS
;
A
#
# COMPACT_ATOMS: atom_id res chain seq x y z
N LEU A 1 9.86 4.35 -14.77
CA LEU A 1 10.43 3.88 -16.06
C LEU A 1 9.33 3.79 -17.11
N GLU A 2 8.24 3.10 -16.83
CA GLU A 2 7.09 2.93 -17.75
C GLU A 2 6.51 4.26 -18.25
N LEU A 3 6.26 5.23 -17.37
CA LEU A 3 5.74 6.55 -17.76
C LEU A 3 6.67 7.31 -18.72
N LEU A 4 7.98 7.22 -18.49
CA LEU A 4 8.99 7.86 -19.35
C LEU A 4 8.98 7.23 -20.75
N LEU A 5 8.83 5.90 -20.82
CA LEU A 5 8.67 5.18 -22.08
C LEU A 5 7.38 5.58 -22.81
N VAL A 6 6.26 5.77 -22.09
CA VAL A 6 5.00 6.22 -22.67
C VAL A 6 5.12 7.61 -23.30
N PHE A 7 5.77 8.57 -22.63
CA PHE A 7 6.01 9.91 -23.20
C PHE A 7 6.89 9.87 -24.44
N LEU A 8 7.97 9.08 -24.42
CA LEU A 8 8.86 8.89 -25.57
C LEU A 8 8.14 8.28 -26.77
N ILE A 9 7.25 7.29 -26.54
CA ILE A 9 6.46 6.64 -27.59
C ILE A 9 5.36 7.57 -28.12
N ALA A 10 4.79 8.43 -27.27
CA ALA A 10 3.75 9.39 -27.67
C ALA A 10 4.27 10.56 -28.52
N GLY A 11 5.58 10.62 -28.81
CA GLY A 11 6.20 11.73 -29.54
C GLY A 11 6.18 13.06 -28.80
N GLN A 12 5.75 13.04 -27.53
CA GLN A 12 5.82 14.20 -26.65
C GLN A 12 7.23 14.26 -26.08
N GLY A 13 7.91 15.41 -26.23
CA GLY A 13 9.21 15.63 -25.61
C GLY A 13 9.16 15.41 -24.09
N LEU A 14 10.33 15.32 -23.44
CA LEU A 14 10.40 15.20 -21.98
C LEU A 14 9.80 16.45 -21.34
N GLN A 15 8.56 16.34 -20.85
CA GLN A 15 7.92 17.35 -20.01
C GLN A 15 8.12 16.95 -18.55
N PRO A 16 9.20 17.41 -17.89
CA PRO A 16 9.52 16.98 -16.53
C PRO A 16 8.41 17.32 -15.53
N LEU A 17 7.67 18.42 -15.76
CA LEU A 17 6.54 18.80 -14.91
C LEU A 17 5.39 17.77 -14.98
N ALA A 18 4.99 17.37 -16.18
CA ALA A 18 3.98 16.33 -16.38
C ALA A 18 4.38 14.99 -15.73
N ALA A 19 5.65 14.60 -15.88
CA ALA A 19 6.17 13.38 -15.27
C ALA A 19 6.14 13.44 -13.73
N LEU A 20 6.45 14.59 -13.13
CA LEU A 20 6.37 14.79 -11.67
C LEU A 20 4.92 14.71 -11.17
N LEU A 21 3.96 15.29 -11.90
CA LEU A 21 2.54 15.22 -11.54
C LEU A 21 2.01 13.79 -11.57
N LEU A 22 2.39 13.01 -12.60
CA LEU A 22 2.00 11.62 -12.74
C LEU A 22 2.70 10.68 -11.74
N ALA A 23 3.84 11.07 -11.18
CA ALA A 23 4.53 10.29 -10.15
C ALA A 23 3.79 10.29 -8.81
N ILE A 24 2.99 11.33 -8.50
CA ILE A 24 2.26 11.46 -7.24
C ILE A 24 1.30 10.27 -7.00
N PRO A 25 0.34 9.96 -7.90
CA PRO A 25 -0.58 8.84 -7.68
C PRO A 25 0.16 7.50 -7.58
N GLU A 26 1.24 7.31 -8.34
CA GLU A 26 2.07 6.10 -8.30
C GLU A 26 2.79 5.94 -6.95
N LEU A 27 3.31 7.02 -6.37
CA LEU A 27 3.94 6.99 -5.05
C LEU A 27 2.91 6.69 -3.95
N VAL A 28 1.70 7.25 -4.05
CA VAL A 28 0.61 6.95 -3.11
C VAL A 28 0.20 5.48 -3.22
N GLU A 29 0.01 4.98 -4.44
CA GLU A 29 -0.31 3.58 -4.70
C GLU A 29 0.79 2.63 -4.18
N LEU A 30 2.06 2.96 -4.40
CA LEU A 30 3.20 2.23 -3.87
C LEU A 30 3.15 2.17 -2.34
N GLY A 31 2.91 3.30 -1.67
CA GLY A 31 2.79 3.37 -0.22
C GLY A 31 1.72 2.41 0.30
N ILE A 32 0.51 2.44 -0.29
CA ILE A 32 -0.58 1.54 0.10
C ILE A 32 -0.19 0.08 -0.12
N ASN A 33 0.44 -0.24 -1.26
CA ASN A 33 0.89 -1.60 -1.57
C ASN A 33 1.95 -2.09 -0.57
N VAL A 34 2.86 -1.23 -0.11
CA VAL A 34 3.86 -1.57 0.92
C VAL A 34 3.17 -2.01 2.22
N PHE A 35 2.13 -1.29 2.67
CA PHE A 35 1.34 -1.71 3.83
C PHE A 35 0.59 -3.02 3.58
N LEU A 36 -0.07 -3.17 2.42
CA LEU A 36 -0.81 -4.39 2.07
C LEU A 36 0.10 -5.63 2.09
N TYR A 37 1.22 -5.58 1.38
CA TYR A 37 2.16 -6.70 1.32
C TYR A 37 2.88 -6.90 2.65
N GLY A 38 3.22 -5.83 3.37
CA GLY A 38 3.80 -5.94 4.71
C GLY A 38 2.89 -6.68 5.69
N ILE A 39 1.59 -6.36 5.70
CA ILE A 39 0.60 -7.06 6.51
C ILE A 39 0.43 -8.51 6.04
N LEU A 40 0.36 -8.75 4.73
CA LEU A 40 0.24 -10.10 4.18
C LEU A 40 1.45 -10.98 4.58
N ILE A 41 2.66 -10.44 4.50
CA ILE A 41 3.89 -11.14 4.94
C ILE A 41 3.78 -11.50 6.43
N LEU A 42 3.33 -10.57 7.28
CA LEU A 42 3.16 -10.84 8.72
C LEU A 42 2.12 -11.94 8.98
N VAL A 43 1.03 -11.98 8.21
CA VAL A 43 0.02 -13.05 8.29
C VAL A 43 0.62 -14.39 7.86
N ILE A 44 1.39 -14.43 6.77
CA ILE A 44 2.04 -15.67 6.32
C ILE A 44 3.05 -16.15 7.37
N ILE A 45 3.88 -15.25 7.91
CA ILE A 45 4.87 -15.59 8.95
C ILE A 45 4.19 -16.13 10.21
N SER A 46 3.06 -15.55 10.62
CA SER A 46 2.35 -16.01 11.82
C SER A 46 1.80 -17.42 11.69
N TRP A 47 1.46 -17.87 10.48
CA TRP A 47 1.02 -19.25 10.22
C TRP A 47 2.18 -20.23 10.05
N VAL A 48 3.26 -19.81 9.39
CA VAL A 48 4.40 -20.69 9.08
C VAL A 48 5.30 -20.89 10.31
N ASN A 49 5.57 -19.83 11.08
CA ASN A 49 6.45 -19.91 12.24
C ASN A 49 6.01 -18.93 13.35
N PRO A 50 4.93 -19.25 14.09
CA PRO A 50 4.45 -18.45 15.20
C PRO A 50 5.51 -18.40 16.32
N GLY A 51 6.23 -17.27 16.43
CA GLY A 51 7.25 -17.04 17.46
C GLY A 51 8.65 -16.72 16.95
N ALA A 52 8.87 -16.72 15.63
CA ALA A 52 10.16 -16.32 15.05
C ALA A 52 10.43 -14.82 15.25
N TYR A 53 11.43 -14.48 16.07
CA TYR A 53 11.89 -13.11 16.19
C TYR A 53 12.98 -12.84 15.14
N HIS A 54 12.61 -12.09 14.10
CA HIS A 54 13.54 -11.56 13.12
C HIS A 54 13.50 -10.02 13.13
N PRO A 55 14.66 -9.32 13.08
CA PRO A 55 14.68 -7.86 13.07
C PRO A 55 13.79 -7.24 11.97
N ALA A 56 13.76 -7.86 10.77
CA ALA A 56 12.90 -7.43 9.67
C ALA A 56 11.39 -7.52 10.01
N VAL A 57 10.99 -8.56 10.75
CA VAL A 57 9.60 -8.74 11.21
C VAL A 57 9.24 -7.71 12.28
N GLY A 58 10.18 -7.36 13.16
CA GLY A 58 10.00 -6.28 14.13
C GLY A 58 9.80 -4.91 13.47
N LEU A 59 10.58 -4.62 12.43
CA LEU A 59 10.42 -3.40 11.62
C LEU A 59 9.07 -3.37 10.89
N LEU A 60 8.68 -4.47 10.23
CA LEU A 60 7.38 -4.57 9.57
C LEU A 60 6.22 -4.40 10.54
N ASN A 61 6.27 -5.06 11.71
CA ASN A 61 5.27 -4.88 12.75
C ASN A 61 5.18 -3.41 13.17
N SER A 62 6.31 -2.76 13.42
CA SER A 62 6.33 -1.34 13.83
C SER A 62 5.76 -0.42 12.76
N LEU A 63 5.99 -0.73 11.48
CA LEU A 63 5.44 0.01 10.35
C LEU A 63 3.92 -0.11 10.28
N VAL A 64 3.36 -1.32 10.41
CA VAL A 64 1.92 -1.56 10.23
C VAL A 64 1.09 -1.32 11.50
N GLU A 65 1.73 -1.28 12.67
CA GLU A 65 1.09 -1.16 13.98
C GLU A 65 0.10 0.03 14.11
N PRO A 66 0.37 1.23 13.54
CA PRO A 66 -0.60 2.33 13.59
C PRO A 66 -1.95 2.01 12.95
N LEU A 67 -1.97 1.15 11.93
CA LEU A 67 -3.21 0.69 11.27
C LEU A 67 -3.79 -0.54 11.99
N MET A 68 -2.93 -1.41 12.50
CA MET A 68 -3.32 -2.64 13.20
C MET A 68 -3.95 -2.38 14.57
N ARG A 69 -3.45 -1.40 15.34
CA ARG A 69 -3.99 -1.04 16.67
C ARG A 69 -5.47 -0.69 16.67
N PRO A 70 -5.96 0.26 15.84
CA PRO A 70 -7.38 0.56 15.79
C PRO A 70 -8.19 -0.63 15.28
N ALA A 71 -7.67 -1.41 14.31
CA ALA A 71 -8.35 -2.60 13.83
C ALA A 71 -8.54 -3.67 14.93
N ARG A 72 -7.52 -3.92 15.77
CA ARG A 72 -7.62 -4.81 16.94
C ARG A 72 -8.60 -4.35 18.00
N ARG A 73 -8.88 -3.04 18.08
CA ARG A 73 -9.92 -2.51 18.96
C ARG A 73 -11.33 -2.72 18.40
N LEU A 74 -11.47 -2.67 17.07
CA LEU A 74 -12.75 -2.89 16.39
C LEU A 74 -13.12 -4.37 16.28
N LEU A 75 -12.13 -5.23 15.98
CA LEU A 75 -12.28 -6.68 15.90
C LEU A 75 -11.20 -7.35 16.75
N PRO A 76 -11.44 -7.50 18.07
CA PRO A 76 -10.54 -8.23 18.95
C PRO A 76 -10.31 -9.67 18.46
N PRO A 77 -9.16 -10.29 18.76
CA PRO A 77 -8.89 -11.68 18.39
C PRO A 77 -9.97 -12.63 18.94
N ILE A 78 -10.51 -13.48 18.08
CA ILE A 78 -11.55 -14.46 18.45
C ILE A 78 -10.92 -15.85 18.39
N GLY A 79 -10.96 -16.59 19.50
CA GLY A 79 -10.44 -17.96 19.55
C GLY A 79 -8.92 -18.07 19.31
N GLY A 80 -8.15 -17.02 19.63
CA GLY A 80 -6.70 -16.97 19.41
C GLY A 80 -6.27 -16.60 17.99
N LEU A 81 -7.23 -16.35 17.09
CA LEU A 81 -6.98 -15.94 15.71
C LEU A 81 -7.19 -14.43 15.57
N ASP A 82 -6.14 -13.70 15.14
CA ASP A 82 -6.22 -12.26 14.89
C ASP A 82 -6.75 -12.00 13.46
N LEU A 83 -8.01 -11.57 13.36
CA LEU A 83 -8.66 -11.18 12.10
C LEU A 83 -8.45 -9.70 11.74
N SER A 84 -7.84 -8.91 12.64
CA SER A 84 -7.52 -7.51 12.39
C SER A 84 -6.69 -7.26 11.12
N PRO A 85 -5.72 -8.12 10.73
CA PRO A 85 -4.99 -7.95 9.47
C PRO A 85 -5.93 -7.90 8.27
N MET A 86 -6.95 -8.76 8.23
CA MET A 86 -7.93 -8.80 7.14
C MET A 86 -8.74 -7.52 7.08
N LEU A 87 -9.18 -7.00 8.24
CA LEU A 87 -9.90 -5.73 8.31
C LEU A 87 -9.06 -4.57 7.75
N VAL A 88 -7.79 -4.48 8.13
CA VAL A 88 -6.88 -3.43 7.62
C VAL A 88 -6.66 -3.61 6.12
N MET A 89 -6.41 -4.83 5.64
CA MET A 89 -6.20 -5.09 4.22
C MET A 89 -7.42 -4.71 3.38
N ILE A 90 -8.64 -5.06 3.82
CA ILE A 90 -9.88 -4.65 3.16
C ILE A 90 -9.98 -3.12 3.13
N GLY A 91 -9.73 -2.46 4.26
CA GLY A 91 -9.74 -0.99 4.34
C GLY A 91 -8.74 -0.34 3.38
N LEU A 92 -7.52 -0.88 3.27
CA LEU A 92 -6.50 -0.39 2.35
C LEU A 92 -6.87 -0.62 0.88
N VAL A 93 -7.46 -1.77 0.53
CA VAL A 93 -7.95 -2.03 -0.83
C VAL A 93 -9.08 -1.07 -1.19
N LEU A 94 -10.04 -0.87 -0.29
CA LEU A 94 -11.12 0.09 -0.50
C LEU A 94 -10.59 1.52 -0.65
N LEU A 95 -9.65 1.92 0.21
CA LEU A 95 -8.97 3.21 0.11
C LEU A 95 -8.29 3.35 -1.25
N LYS A 96 -7.57 2.33 -1.71
CA LYS A 96 -6.91 2.31 -3.02
C LYS A 96 -7.91 2.47 -4.15
N MET A 97 -9.01 1.71 -4.12
CA MET A 97 -10.07 1.75 -5.13
C MET A 97 -10.76 3.12 -5.21
N LEU A 98 -10.95 3.79 -4.08
CA LEU A 98 -11.61 5.10 -4.03
C LEU A 98 -10.64 6.25 -4.34
N LEU A 99 -9.39 6.17 -3.89
CA LEU A 99 -8.44 7.28 -3.92
C LEU A 99 -7.60 7.33 -5.21
N ILE A 100 -7.14 6.19 -5.71
CA ILE A 100 -6.18 6.18 -6.82
C ILE A 100 -6.79 6.63 -8.15
N PRO A 101 -7.98 6.17 -8.59
CA PRO A 101 -8.56 6.61 -9.86
C PRO A 101 -8.73 8.13 -9.97
N PRO A 102 -9.32 8.84 -8.99
CA PRO A 102 -9.46 10.30 -9.09
C PRO A 102 -8.11 11.01 -9.04
N LEU A 103 -7.13 10.52 -8.27
CA LEU A 103 -5.78 11.10 -8.28
C LEU A 103 -5.11 10.95 -9.65
N LYS A 104 -5.24 9.78 -10.29
CA LYS A 104 -4.72 9.55 -11.64
C LYS A 104 -5.43 10.44 -12.67
N SER A 105 -6.76 10.58 -12.59
CA SER A 105 -7.49 11.45 -13.52
C SER A 105 -7.12 12.93 -13.36
N LEU A 106 -6.94 13.40 -12.13
CA LEU A 106 -6.50 14.76 -11.87
C LEU A 106 -5.08 14.99 -12.38
N ALA A 107 -4.16 14.07 -12.12
CA ALA A 107 -2.78 14.18 -12.60
C ALA A 107 -2.71 14.22 -14.13
N LEU A 108 -3.50 13.38 -14.83
CA LEU A 108 -3.59 13.37 -16.28
C LEU A 108 -4.25 14.62 -16.87
N THR A 109 -5.18 15.26 -16.15
CA THR A 109 -5.84 16.49 -16.62
C THR A 109 -4.93 17.71 -16.47
N LEU A 110 -4.03 17.69 -15.49
CA LEU A 110 -3.12 18.80 -15.16
C LEU A 110 -1.75 18.68 -15.86
N SER A 111 -1.41 17.49 -16.37
CA SER A 111 -0.18 17.21 -17.13
C SER A 111 -0.34 17.56 -18.59
#